data_AF-A0A6G1AKU0-F1
#
_entry.id   AF-A0A6G1AKU0-F1
#
_cell.length_a   1.000
_cell.length_b   1.000
_cell.length_c   1.000
_cell.angle_alpha   90.00
_cell.angle_beta   90.00
_cell.angle_gamma   90.00
#
_symmetry.space_group_name_H-M   'P 1'
#
loop_
_entity.id
_entity.type
_entity.pdbx_description
1 polymer ?
#
loop_
_entity_poly.entity_id
_entity_poly.type
_entity_poly.pdbx_seq_one_letter_code
_entity_poly.pdbx_strand_id
1 'polypeptide(L)'
;TANNLLDLNRSNFLLDTSPKSRESRAKTNYWDLIKIKSFCTTKEIIHKTNRQPMEWEKIVANDISDKGIVSKIYKELTKLHTQKHTQKTNNLVKKWVEDMNRHFSKEDIQMANRHMKRCSASLLIREIQIKTTLRYYLMPVRVAKMSKSEDSRCCRRCGGTGTLLHYWECKLVQPLWKTVRRFLKKLTIELPYDPAIALLGIYSRDTGVLMHRGTCTPIFTAALSTMVKTWKEPKCPSTDEWIKKMWFIYIMEYYMAMRKNEIWPCVATWMDLEGVMLSKISQAEKDSYHMFACIGGL
;
A
#
# COMPACT_ATOMS: atom_id res chain seq x y z
N THR A 1 -27.05 -6.89 45.92
CA THR A 1 -26.79 -8.34 46.06
C THR A 1 -25.35 -8.61 45.67
N ALA A 2 -24.59 -9.20 46.58
CA ALA A 2 -23.13 -9.35 46.50
C ALA A 2 -22.72 -10.24 45.32
N ASN A 3 -21.95 -9.68 44.38
CA ASN A 3 -21.28 -10.47 43.35
C ASN A 3 -19.99 -11.03 43.93
N ASN A 4 -20.01 -12.35 44.14
CA ASN A 4 -18.98 -13.11 44.84
C ASN A 4 -17.59 -12.99 44.19
N LEU A 5 -16.59 -12.80 45.06
CA LEU A 5 -15.14 -12.71 44.78
C LEU A 5 -14.53 -14.01 44.20
N LEU A 6 -15.33 -15.06 43.97
CA LEU A 6 -14.87 -16.41 43.62
C LEU A 6 -14.79 -16.67 42.11
N ASP A 7 -15.43 -15.85 41.27
CA ASP A 7 -15.40 -16.03 39.81
C ASP A 7 -14.11 -15.51 39.15
N LEU A 8 -13.23 -14.84 39.90
CA LEU A 8 -11.92 -14.40 39.41
C LEU A 8 -10.89 -15.53 39.33
N ASN A 9 -11.11 -16.66 40.02
CA ASN A 9 -10.15 -17.77 40.10
C ASN A 9 -10.26 -18.82 38.98
N ARG A 10 -11.20 -18.67 38.03
CA ARG A 10 -11.50 -19.70 37.01
C ARG A 10 -10.94 -19.43 35.61
N SER A 11 -10.26 -18.31 35.36
CA SER A 11 -9.59 -18.10 34.07
C SER A 11 -8.20 -18.75 34.10
N ASN A 12 -7.96 -19.73 33.23
CA ASN A 12 -6.67 -20.45 33.13
C ASN A 12 -5.46 -19.53 32.86
N PHE A 13 -5.68 -18.28 32.47
CA PHE A 13 -4.64 -17.27 32.28
C PHE A 13 -3.95 -16.84 33.59
N LEU A 14 -4.58 -17.08 34.75
CA LEU A 14 -4.10 -16.65 36.08
C LEU A 14 -3.55 -17.80 36.96
N LEU A 15 -3.56 -19.03 36.44
CA LEU A 15 -3.16 -20.23 37.19
C LEU A 15 -1.65 -20.51 37.18
N ASP A 16 -0.85 -19.75 36.43
CA ASP A 16 0.61 -19.89 36.51
C ASP A 16 1.06 -19.51 37.93
N THR A 17 1.66 -20.46 38.66
CA THR A 17 2.11 -20.29 40.05
C THR A 17 3.61 -20.03 40.14
N SER A 18 4.29 -19.84 39.01
CA SER A 18 5.73 -19.51 38.96
C SER A 18 6.08 -18.30 39.83
N PRO A 19 7.19 -18.31 40.59
CA PRO A 19 7.62 -17.19 41.44
C PRO A 19 7.72 -15.85 40.68
N LYS A 20 8.20 -15.89 39.43
CA LYS A 20 8.30 -14.70 38.55
C LYS A 20 6.93 -14.12 38.19
N SER A 21 5.91 -14.96 38.02
CA SER A 21 4.53 -14.54 37.73
C SER A 21 3.85 -13.89 38.95
N ARG A 22 4.27 -14.25 40.17
CA ARG A 22 3.77 -13.64 41.42
C ARG A 22 4.36 -12.25 41.64
N GLU A 23 5.65 -12.09 41.37
CA GLU A 23 6.36 -10.83 41.55
C GLU A 23 5.90 -9.75 40.53
N SER A 24 5.64 -10.15 39.29
CA SER A 24 5.08 -9.27 38.26
C SER A 24 3.60 -8.93 38.54
N ARG A 25 2.81 -9.85 39.11
CA ARG A 25 1.45 -9.57 39.61
C ARG A 25 1.43 -8.52 40.72
N ALA A 26 2.36 -8.60 41.68
CA ALA A 26 2.44 -7.65 42.77
C ALA A 26 2.76 -6.21 42.30
N LYS A 27 3.44 -6.07 41.15
CA LYS A 27 3.79 -4.79 40.53
C LYS A 27 2.72 -4.28 39.54
N THR A 28 1.71 -5.09 39.20
CA THR A 28 0.70 -4.74 38.19
C THR A 28 -0.52 -4.10 38.84
N ASN A 29 -0.92 -2.91 38.37
CA ASN A 29 -2.08 -2.21 38.90
C ASN A 29 -3.38 -3.00 38.61
N TYR A 30 -4.19 -3.18 39.66
CA TYR A 30 -5.48 -3.86 39.59
C TYR A 30 -6.41 -3.29 38.51
N TRP A 31 -6.39 -1.98 38.29
CA TRP A 31 -7.19 -1.33 37.25
C TRP A 31 -6.75 -1.67 35.84
N ASP A 32 -5.45 -1.93 35.63
CA ASP A 32 -4.94 -2.36 34.33
C ASP A 32 -5.35 -3.80 34.03
N LEU A 33 -5.43 -4.66 35.05
CA LEU A 33 -5.99 -6.00 34.92
C LEU A 33 -7.49 -5.97 34.57
N ILE A 34 -8.27 -5.07 35.16
CA ILE A 34 -9.68 -4.87 34.79
C ILE A 34 -9.81 -4.36 33.35
N LYS A 35 -8.96 -3.43 32.90
CA LYS A 35 -8.97 -2.93 31.51
C LYS A 35 -8.61 -4.02 30.51
N ILE A 36 -7.59 -4.82 30.80
CA ILE A 36 -7.19 -5.94 29.94
C ILE A 36 -8.31 -6.99 29.91
N LYS A 37 -8.91 -7.33 31.05
CA LYS A 37 -10.05 -8.25 31.11
C LYS A 37 -11.23 -7.70 30.30
N SER A 38 -11.62 -6.45 30.53
CA SER A 38 -12.67 -5.76 29.76
C SER A 38 -12.38 -5.80 28.25
N PHE A 39 -11.15 -5.50 27.83
CA PHE A 39 -10.75 -5.56 26.43
C PHE A 39 -10.86 -6.98 25.86
N CYS A 40 -10.39 -8.00 26.60
CA CYS A 40 -10.47 -9.39 26.18
C CYS A 40 -11.92 -9.90 26.15
N THR A 41 -12.75 -9.60 27.15
CA THR A 41 -14.16 -10.02 27.23
C THR A 41 -15.02 -9.30 26.18
N THR A 42 -14.74 -8.02 25.90
CA THR A 42 -15.39 -7.27 24.80
C THR A 42 -15.00 -7.85 23.44
N LYS A 43 -13.79 -8.42 23.33
CA LYS A 43 -13.33 -9.13 22.12
C LYS A 43 -13.75 -10.60 22.05
N GLU A 44 -14.09 -11.28 23.14
CA GLU A 44 -14.73 -12.60 23.10
C GLU A 44 -16.13 -12.55 22.45
N ILE A 45 -16.78 -11.38 22.52
CA ILE A 45 -18.03 -11.09 21.81
C ILE A 45 -17.77 -10.81 20.30
N ILE A 46 -16.52 -10.57 19.89
CA ILE A 46 -16.14 -10.44 18.48
C ILE A 46 -15.93 -11.83 17.89
N HIS A 47 -16.91 -12.25 17.08
CA HIS A 47 -16.88 -13.36 16.13
C HIS A 47 -15.86 -14.45 16.43
N LYS A 48 -16.29 -15.51 17.14
CA LYS A 48 -15.66 -16.83 16.97
C LYS A 48 -15.56 -17.09 15.47
N THR A 49 -14.37 -17.02 14.92
CA THR A 49 -14.16 -17.40 13.53
C THR A 49 -14.45 -18.89 13.48
N ASN A 50 -15.45 -19.33 12.71
CA ASN A 50 -15.78 -20.75 12.45
C ASN A 50 -14.65 -21.51 11.71
N ARG A 51 -13.41 -20.98 11.72
CA ARG A 51 -12.25 -21.58 11.07
C ARG A 51 -11.52 -22.45 12.08
N GLN A 52 -11.08 -23.61 11.61
CA GLN A 52 -10.15 -24.46 12.34
C GLN A 52 -8.84 -23.68 12.60
N PRO A 53 -8.26 -23.78 13.82
CA PRO A 53 -6.96 -23.21 14.11
C PRO A 53 -5.92 -23.75 13.12
N MET A 54 -5.10 -22.87 12.56
CA MET A 54 -3.97 -23.27 11.72
C MET A 54 -2.88 -23.93 12.57
N GLU A 55 -2.00 -24.70 11.94
CA GLU A 55 -0.92 -25.43 12.63
C GLU A 55 -0.06 -24.53 13.53
N TRP A 56 0.25 -23.29 13.11
CA TRP A 56 0.96 -22.35 13.98
C TRP A 56 0.15 -21.91 15.21
N GLU A 57 -1.17 -21.77 15.08
CA GLU A 57 -2.08 -21.42 16.20
C GLU A 57 -2.15 -22.59 17.18
N LYS A 58 -2.09 -23.83 16.67
CA LYS A 58 -1.99 -25.05 17.49
C LYS A 58 -0.66 -25.15 18.21
N ILE A 59 0.46 -24.81 17.55
CA ILE A 59 1.79 -24.77 18.19
C ILE A 59 1.80 -23.76 19.34
N VAL A 60 1.25 -22.56 19.14
CA VAL A 60 1.19 -21.54 20.22
C VAL A 60 0.25 -21.94 21.36
N ALA A 61 -0.86 -22.64 21.06
CA ALA A 61 -1.85 -23.01 22.06
C ALA A 61 -1.51 -24.27 22.87
N ASN A 62 -0.73 -25.20 22.30
CA ASN A 62 -0.59 -26.57 22.85
C ASN A 62 0.87 -27.02 23.10
N ASP A 63 1.92 -26.24 22.81
CA ASP A 63 3.30 -26.69 23.06
C ASP A 63 3.65 -26.56 24.55
N ILE A 64 3.99 -27.68 25.20
CA ILE A 64 4.26 -27.79 26.64
C ILE A 64 5.77 -27.57 26.94
N SER A 65 6.62 -27.48 25.91
CA SER A 65 8.07 -27.40 26.06
C SER A 65 8.69 -26.26 25.24
N ASP A 66 9.45 -25.39 25.90
CA ASP A 66 10.15 -24.25 25.29
C ASP A 66 11.25 -24.65 24.27
N LYS A 67 11.67 -25.92 24.26
CA LYS A 67 12.79 -26.38 23.43
C LYS A 67 12.37 -26.53 21.97
N GLY A 68 12.91 -25.66 21.10
CA GLY A 68 12.71 -25.74 19.66
C GLY A 68 11.44 -25.06 19.15
N ILE A 69 10.65 -24.41 20.02
CA ILE A 69 9.47 -23.61 19.65
C ILE A 69 9.83 -22.59 18.57
N VAL A 70 10.93 -21.84 18.75
CA VAL A 70 11.37 -20.83 17.76
C VAL A 70 11.61 -21.46 16.38
N SER A 71 12.19 -22.65 16.32
CA SER A 71 12.42 -23.36 15.05
C SER A 71 11.10 -23.86 14.43
N LYS A 72 10.18 -24.39 15.24
CA LYS A 72 8.85 -24.81 14.79
C LYS A 72 8.04 -23.62 14.25
N ILE A 73 8.04 -22.50 14.98
CA ILE A 73 7.40 -21.24 14.55
C ILE A 73 8.05 -20.73 13.26
N TYR A 74 9.38 -20.71 13.17
CA TYR A 74 10.07 -20.23 11.97
C TYR A 74 9.77 -21.10 10.73
N LYS A 75 9.71 -22.43 10.88
CA LYS A 75 9.34 -23.36 9.81
C LYS A 75 7.90 -23.13 9.33
N GLU A 76 6.95 -23.00 10.26
CA GLU A 76 5.56 -22.74 9.91
C GLU A 76 5.36 -21.35 9.30
N LEU A 77 6.03 -20.31 9.82
CA LEU A 77 6.03 -18.98 9.21
C LEU A 77 6.59 -19.00 7.79
N THR A 78 7.65 -19.77 7.54
CA THR A 78 8.26 -19.90 6.20
C THR A 78 7.33 -20.65 5.23
N LYS A 79 6.66 -21.71 5.70
CA LYS A 79 5.67 -22.47 4.93
C LYS A 79 4.45 -21.60 4.61
N LEU A 80 3.91 -20.90 5.60
CA LEU A 80 2.81 -19.95 5.42
C LEU A 80 3.21 -18.81 4.50
N HIS A 81 4.42 -18.26 4.65
CA HIS A 81 4.93 -17.22 3.77
C HIS A 81 4.95 -17.73 2.32
N THR A 82 5.48 -18.91 2.04
CA THR A 82 5.60 -19.47 0.69
C THR A 82 4.25 -19.84 0.07
N GLN A 83 3.40 -20.54 0.82
CA GLN A 83 2.08 -20.98 0.36
C GLN A 83 1.11 -19.80 0.20
N LYS A 84 1.04 -18.91 1.20
CA LYS A 84 0.19 -17.72 1.15
C LYS A 84 0.69 -16.72 0.12
N HIS A 85 2.00 -16.55 -0.07
CA HIS A 85 2.53 -15.67 -1.13
C HIS A 85 2.12 -16.17 -2.52
N THR A 86 2.25 -17.46 -2.80
CA THR A 86 1.86 -18.05 -4.09
C THR A 86 0.35 -17.94 -4.33
N GLN A 87 -0.47 -18.32 -3.35
CA GLN A 87 -1.93 -18.24 -3.46
C GLN A 87 -2.45 -16.80 -3.50
N LYS A 88 -1.88 -15.90 -2.70
CA LYS A 88 -2.23 -14.47 -2.68
C LYS A 88 -1.85 -13.79 -3.99
N THR A 89 -0.70 -14.12 -4.57
CA THR A 89 -0.28 -13.58 -5.87
C THR A 89 -1.22 -14.06 -6.98
N ASN A 90 -1.56 -15.35 -7.03
CA ASN A 90 -2.52 -15.89 -8.01
C ASN A 90 -3.93 -15.27 -7.84
N ASN A 91 -4.39 -15.10 -6.59
CA ASN A 91 -5.67 -14.46 -6.30
C ASN A 91 -5.66 -12.95 -6.63
N LEU A 92 -4.53 -12.27 -6.49
CA LEU A 92 -4.38 -10.85 -6.85
C LEU A 92 -4.36 -10.66 -8.36
N VAL A 93 -3.64 -11.51 -9.09
CA VAL A 93 -3.63 -11.50 -10.57
C VAL A 93 -5.04 -11.76 -11.10
N LYS A 94 -5.74 -12.80 -10.60
CA LYS A 94 -7.13 -13.09 -10.99
C LYS A 94 -8.04 -11.89 -10.78
N LYS A 95 -7.90 -11.22 -9.64
CA LYS A 95 -8.61 -9.98 -9.31
C LYS A 95 -8.32 -8.83 -10.27
N TRP A 96 -7.10 -8.71 -10.78
CA TRP A 96 -6.76 -7.70 -11.79
C TRP A 96 -7.25 -8.07 -13.18
N VAL A 97 -7.23 -9.36 -13.55
CA VAL A 97 -7.83 -9.89 -14.77
C VAL A 97 -9.33 -9.58 -14.82
N GLU A 98 -10.05 -9.85 -13.72
CA GLU A 98 -11.48 -9.58 -13.60
C GLU A 98 -11.80 -8.07 -13.70
N ASP A 99 -11.07 -7.22 -12.95
CA ASP A 99 -11.28 -5.78 -13.00
C ASP A 99 -11.02 -5.22 -14.41
N MET A 100 -9.88 -5.55 -15.02
CA MET A 100 -9.45 -5.00 -16.33
C MET A 100 -10.04 -5.71 -17.55
N ASN A 101 -10.81 -6.78 -17.34
CA ASN A 101 -11.33 -7.65 -18.39
C ASN A 101 -10.26 -8.03 -19.45
N ARG A 102 -9.05 -8.39 -18.99
CA ARG A 102 -7.88 -8.63 -19.84
C ARG A 102 -7.09 -9.84 -19.37
N HIS A 103 -6.58 -10.61 -20.33
CA HIS A 103 -5.63 -11.68 -20.07
C HIS A 103 -4.21 -11.13 -19.78
N PHE A 104 -3.57 -11.61 -18.72
CA PHE A 104 -2.17 -11.33 -18.41
C PHE A 104 -1.31 -12.57 -18.65
N SER A 105 -0.27 -12.42 -19.45
CA SER A 105 0.74 -13.45 -19.66
C SER A 105 1.60 -13.66 -18.40
N LYS A 106 2.36 -14.75 -18.36
CA LYS A 106 3.33 -15.01 -17.28
C LYS A 106 4.38 -13.90 -17.22
N GLU A 107 4.77 -13.37 -18.38
CA GLU A 107 5.74 -12.28 -18.52
C GLU A 107 5.19 -10.96 -17.98
N ASP A 108 3.90 -10.65 -18.21
CA ASP A 108 3.23 -9.47 -17.67
C ASP A 108 3.21 -9.52 -16.13
N ILE A 109 2.86 -10.68 -15.58
CA ILE A 109 2.87 -10.91 -14.13
C ILE A 109 4.28 -10.73 -13.56
N GLN A 110 5.29 -11.28 -14.23
CA GLN A 110 6.69 -11.07 -13.83
C GLN A 110 7.10 -9.60 -13.93
N MET A 111 6.66 -8.88 -14.96
CA MET A 111 6.95 -7.47 -15.16
C MET A 111 6.36 -6.62 -14.04
N ALA A 112 5.08 -6.82 -13.70
CA ALA A 112 4.43 -6.15 -12.58
C ALA A 112 5.14 -6.43 -11.25
N ASN A 113 5.52 -7.70 -11.01
CA ASN A 113 6.27 -8.09 -9.81
C ASN A 113 7.66 -7.47 -9.74
N ARG A 114 8.36 -7.34 -10.88
CA ARG A 114 9.64 -6.61 -10.95
C ARG A 114 9.42 -5.13 -10.73
N HIS A 115 8.37 -4.56 -11.31
CA HIS A 115 8.05 -3.14 -11.20
C HIS A 115 7.80 -2.74 -9.74
N MET A 116 6.92 -3.43 -9.01
CA MET A 116 6.69 -3.14 -7.58
C MET A 116 7.96 -3.25 -6.70
N LYS A 117 8.94 -4.07 -7.10
CA LYS A 117 10.19 -4.28 -6.36
C LYS A 117 11.28 -3.26 -6.71
N ARG A 118 11.27 -2.73 -7.93
CA ARG A 118 12.38 -1.95 -8.52
C ARG A 118 11.97 -0.59 -9.09
N CYS A 119 10.72 -0.15 -8.88
CA CYS A 119 10.21 1.09 -9.47
C CYS A 119 10.94 2.35 -8.96
N SER A 120 11.59 2.30 -7.80
CA SER A 120 12.38 3.41 -7.26
C SER A 120 13.40 2.90 -6.25
N ALA A 121 14.48 3.67 -6.03
CA ALA A 121 15.42 3.42 -4.94
C ALA A 121 14.83 3.76 -3.55
N SER A 122 13.84 4.66 -3.49
CA SER A 122 13.19 5.05 -2.22
C SER A 122 12.11 4.06 -1.80
N LEU A 123 12.18 3.60 -0.55
CA LEU A 123 11.21 2.65 0.01
C LEU A 123 9.81 3.24 0.09
N LEU A 124 9.67 4.53 0.38
CA LEU A 124 8.37 5.22 0.45
C LEU A 124 7.67 5.24 -0.92
N ILE A 125 8.45 5.39 -1.99
CA ILE A 125 7.92 5.42 -3.36
C ILE A 125 7.53 4.01 -3.80
N ARG A 126 8.37 3.02 -3.50
CA ARG A 126 8.03 1.60 -3.71
C ARG A 126 6.79 1.16 -2.96
N GLU A 127 6.61 1.63 -1.73
CA GLU A 127 5.44 1.31 -0.90
C GLU A 127 4.12 1.73 -1.58
N ILE A 128 4.08 2.88 -2.24
CA ILE A 128 2.90 3.35 -2.99
C ILE A 128 2.55 2.35 -4.09
N GLN A 129 3.54 1.90 -4.86
CA GLN A 129 3.33 0.95 -5.95
C GLN A 129 2.92 -0.44 -5.43
N ILE A 130 3.53 -0.89 -4.34
CA ILE A 130 3.19 -2.14 -3.67
C ILE A 130 1.74 -2.10 -3.16
N LYS A 131 1.35 -1.04 -2.45
CA LYS A 131 -0.02 -0.88 -1.93
C LYS A 131 -1.06 -0.86 -3.05
N THR A 132 -0.75 -0.18 -4.15
CA THR A 132 -1.62 -0.12 -5.34
C THR A 132 -1.76 -1.50 -5.98
N THR A 133 -0.64 -2.14 -6.33
CA THR A 133 -0.60 -3.45 -6.98
C THR A 133 -1.26 -4.54 -6.13
N LEU A 134 -1.05 -4.52 -4.82
CA LEU A 134 -1.65 -5.47 -3.88
C LEU A 134 -3.11 -5.14 -3.52
N ARG A 135 -3.69 -4.08 -4.10
CA ARG A 135 -5.06 -3.61 -3.81
C ARG A 135 -5.28 -3.44 -2.30
N TYR A 136 -4.32 -2.79 -1.64
CA TYR A 136 -4.26 -2.64 -0.18
C TYR A 136 -5.38 -1.71 0.35
N TYR A 137 -5.66 -0.63 -0.38
CA TYR A 137 -6.70 0.32 0.00
C TYR A 137 -8.09 -0.33 -0.04
N LEU A 138 -8.90 -0.04 0.98
CA LEU A 138 -10.21 -0.66 1.16
C LEU A 138 -11.25 0.04 0.27
N MET A 139 -11.43 -0.47 -0.94
CA MET A 139 -12.39 0.08 -1.91
C MET A 139 -13.84 -0.03 -1.42
N PRO A 140 -14.75 0.91 -1.77
CA PRO A 140 -16.16 0.87 -1.39
C PRO A 140 -16.84 -0.47 -1.61
N VAL A 141 -16.58 -1.14 -2.73
CA VAL A 141 -17.12 -2.49 -3.02
C VAL A 141 -16.69 -3.53 -1.97
N ARG A 142 -15.50 -3.39 -1.38
CA ARG A 142 -15.06 -4.26 -0.27
C ARG A 142 -15.71 -3.85 1.04
N VAL A 143 -15.82 -2.55 1.31
CA VAL A 143 -16.48 -2.03 2.52
C VAL A 143 -17.93 -2.49 2.59
N ALA A 144 -18.69 -2.31 1.49
CA ALA A 144 -20.09 -2.72 1.37
C ALA A 144 -20.31 -4.24 1.54
N LYS A 145 -19.32 -5.07 1.20
CA LYS A 145 -19.35 -6.52 1.47
C LYS A 145 -19.11 -6.86 2.94
N MET A 146 -18.37 -6.00 3.65
CA MET A 146 -18.05 -6.19 5.07
C MET A 146 -19.14 -5.64 5.99
N SER A 147 -19.83 -4.58 5.57
CA SER A 147 -20.94 -3.97 6.32
C SER A 147 -22.15 -3.78 5.41
N LYS A 148 -23.31 -4.31 5.83
CA LYS A 148 -24.58 -4.21 5.09
C LYS A 148 -25.09 -2.78 4.94
N SER A 149 -24.64 -1.84 5.77
CA SER A 149 -25.06 -0.43 5.74
C SER A 149 -24.18 0.45 4.84
N GLU A 150 -23.05 -0.08 4.36
CA GLU A 150 -22.07 0.67 3.58
C GLU A 150 -22.34 0.55 2.09
N ASP A 151 -22.11 1.65 1.38
CA ASP A 151 -22.44 1.77 -0.02
C ASP A 151 -21.26 1.35 -0.92
N SER A 152 -21.55 0.58 -1.96
CA SER A 152 -20.54 0.16 -2.94
C SER A 152 -20.22 1.25 -3.97
N ARG A 153 -20.95 2.37 -3.98
CA ARG A 153 -20.74 3.50 -4.88
C ARG A 153 -19.39 4.18 -4.66
N CYS A 154 -18.90 4.81 -5.72
CA CYS A 154 -17.64 5.55 -5.73
C CYS A 154 -17.63 6.64 -4.64
N CYS A 155 -16.51 6.76 -3.91
CA CYS A 155 -16.32 7.78 -2.86
C CYS A 155 -16.52 9.22 -3.38
N ARG A 156 -16.39 9.43 -4.69
CA ARG A 156 -16.58 10.73 -5.35
C ARG A 156 -18.01 10.99 -5.79
N ARG A 157 -18.95 10.10 -5.46
CA ARG A 157 -20.38 10.20 -5.80
C ARG A 157 -20.63 10.44 -7.29
N CYS A 158 -19.75 9.92 -8.15
CA CYS A 158 -19.87 10.06 -9.60
C CYS A 158 -20.99 9.19 -10.22
N GLY A 159 -21.61 8.32 -9.42
CA GLY A 159 -22.65 7.37 -9.81
C GLY A 159 -22.15 5.96 -10.13
N GLY A 160 -20.84 5.75 -10.31
CA GLY A 160 -20.27 4.43 -10.60
C GLY A 160 -19.97 3.58 -9.37
N THR A 161 -19.73 2.29 -9.59
CA THR A 161 -19.31 1.32 -8.56
C THR A 161 -17.85 1.58 -8.16
N GLY A 162 -17.58 1.73 -6.86
CA GLY A 162 -16.27 2.05 -6.31
C GLY A 162 -15.28 0.88 -6.35
N THR A 163 -14.90 0.43 -7.55
CA THR A 163 -13.79 -0.50 -7.77
C THR A 163 -12.47 0.27 -7.94
N LEU A 164 -11.34 -0.45 -7.87
CA LEU A 164 -10.02 0.16 -8.09
C LEU A 164 -9.84 0.60 -9.55
N LEU A 165 -10.35 -0.17 -10.53
CA LEU A 165 -10.31 0.25 -11.92
C LEU A 165 -11.27 1.41 -12.21
N HIS A 166 -12.47 1.40 -11.63
CA HIS A 166 -13.38 2.54 -11.76
C HIS A 166 -12.71 3.83 -11.28
N TYR A 167 -11.80 3.75 -10.32
CA TYR A 167 -11.05 4.89 -9.83
C TYR A 167 -10.12 5.53 -10.89
N TRP A 168 -9.59 4.72 -11.80
CA TRP A 168 -8.89 5.18 -13.00
C TRP A 168 -9.86 5.78 -14.02
N GLU A 169 -10.96 5.07 -14.29
CA GLU A 169 -11.93 5.41 -15.34
C GLU A 169 -12.89 6.55 -14.95
N CYS A 170 -13.00 6.85 -13.66
CA CYS A 170 -13.97 7.78 -13.10
C CYS A 170 -13.91 9.13 -13.80
N LYS A 171 -15.05 9.59 -14.33
CA LYS A 171 -15.19 10.89 -15.03
C LYS A 171 -14.62 12.08 -14.24
N LEU A 172 -14.66 12.02 -12.91
CA LEU A 172 -14.14 13.08 -12.05
C LEU A 172 -12.61 13.05 -11.91
N VAL A 173 -11.97 11.92 -12.17
CA VAL A 173 -10.51 11.74 -12.13
C VAL A 173 -9.89 11.91 -13.53
N GLN A 174 -10.66 11.68 -14.60
CA GLN A 174 -10.22 11.87 -15.99
C GLN A 174 -9.49 13.20 -16.27
N PRO A 175 -9.87 14.36 -15.70
CA PRO A 175 -9.11 15.59 -15.88
C PRO A 175 -7.63 15.48 -15.47
N LEU A 176 -7.33 14.78 -14.38
CA LEU A 176 -5.95 14.54 -13.94
C LEU A 176 -5.19 13.69 -14.97
N TRP A 177 -5.79 12.58 -15.44
CA TRP A 177 -5.17 11.72 -16.46
C TRP A 177 -4.94 12.43 -17.79
N LYS A 178 -5.87 13.32 -18.20
CA LYS A 178 -5.67 14.19 -19.37
C LYS A 178 -4.49 15.14 -19.16
N THR A 179 -4.30 15.67 -17.95
CA THR A 179 -3.14 16.51 -17.62
C THR A 179 -1.83 15.72 -17.62
N VAL A 180 -1.82 14.52 -17.04
CA VAL A 180 -0.67 13.58 -17.09
C VAL A 180 -0.30 13.27 -18.54
N ARG A 181 -1.28 12.98 -19.39
CA ARG A 181 -1.05 12.71 -20.82
C ARG A 181 -0.48 13.92 -21.56
N ARG A 182 -1.01 15.12 -21.32
CA ARG A 182 -0.45 16.36 -21.88
C ARG A 182 0.99 16.59 -21.40
N PHE A 183 1.32 16.21 -20.17
CA PHE A 183 2.67 16.30 -19.63
C PHE A 183 3.62 15.34 -20.35
N LEU A 184 3.23 14.07 -20.53
CA LEU A 184 4.00 13.08 -21.29
C LEU A 184 4.25 13.54 -22.73
N LYS A 185 3.25 14.12 -23.40
CA LYS A 185 3.41 14.69 -24.76
C LYS A 185 4.45 15.81 -24.83
N LYS A 186 4.56 16.66 -23.79
CA LYS A 186 5.61 17.70 -23.74
C LYS A 186 7.02 17.11 -23.66
N LEU A 187 7.15 15.89 -23.14
CA LEU A 187 8.39 15.13 -23.10
C LEU A 187 8.60 14.27 -24.36
N THR A 188 7.77 14.45 -25.40
CA THR A 188 7.74 13.62 -26.61
C THR A 188 7.46 12.13 -26.36
N ILE A 189 6.86 11.80 -25.20
CA ILE A 189 6.50 10.43 -24.82
C ILE A 189 5.05 10.15 -25.23
N GLU A 190 4.87 9.22 -26.16
CA GLU A 190 3.57 8.69 -26.53
C GLU A 190 3.34 7.31 -25.92
N LEU A 191 2.31 7.21 -25.07
CA LEU A 191 1.89 5.95 -24.45
C LEU A 191 0.43 5.64 -24.78
N PRO A 192 0.07 4.36 -24.95
CA PRO A 192 -1.32 3.96 -25.07
C PRO A 192 -2.07 4.24 -23.77
N TYR A 193 -3.37 4.51 -23.88
CA TYR A 193 -4.23 4.75 -22.74
C TYR A 193 -4.62 3.41 -22.08
N ASP A 194 -3.67 2.82 -21.37
CA ASP A 194 -3.79 1.50 -20.75
C ASP A 194 -3.57 1.59 -19.23
N PRO A 195 -4.58 1.26 -18.39
CA PRO A 195 -4.43 1.24 -16.94
C PRO A 195 -3.36 0.24 -16.46
N ALA A 196 -3.05 -0.82 -17.22
CA ALA A 196 -1.98 -1.76 -16.85
C ALA A 196 -0.60 -1.10 -16.81
N ILE A 197 -0.34 -0.10 -17.67
CA ILE A 197 0.91 0.66 -17.67
C ILE A 197 1.02 1.47 -16.38
N ALA A 198 0.01 2.28 -16.09
CA ALA A 198 0.08 3.21 -14.98
C ALA A 198 -0.14 2.56 -13.61
N LEU A 199 -1.05 1.58 -13.49
CA LEU A 199 -1.37 0.92 -12.23
C LEU A 199 -0.40 -0.20 -11.88
N LEU A 200 0.10 -0.95 -12.87
CA LEU A 200 0.89 -2.17 -12.67
C LEU A 200 2.32 -2.07 -13.22
N GLY A 201 2.64 -1.05 -14.01
CA GLY A 201 3.95 -0.90 -14.65
C GLY A 201 4.20 -1.95 -15.73
N ILE A 202 3.15 -2.43 -16.40
CA ILE A 202 3.23 -3.39 -17.50
C ILE A 202 3.29 -2.61 -18.81
N TYR A 203 4.50 -2.49 -19.36
CA TYR A 203 4.75 -1.79 -20.62
C TYR A 203 4.70 -2.76 -21.80
N SER A 204 4.28 -2.28 -22.98
CA SER A 204 4.41 -3.05 -24.23
C SER A 204 5.89 -3.40 -24.46
N ARG A 205 6.12 -4.49 -25.21
CA ARG A 205 7.47 -4.93 -25.59
C ARG A 205 8.13 -4.02 -26.63
N ASP A 206 7.40 -3.05 -27.16
CA ASP A 206 7.93 -2.05 -28.08
C ASP A 206 9.11 -1.31 -27.43
N THR A 207 10.28 -1.41 -28.05
CA THR A 207 11.55 -0.97 -27.48
C THR A 207 11.52 0.50 -27.08
N GLY A 208 10.84 1.37 -27.85
CA GLY A 208 10.68 2.79 -27.54
C GLY A 208 9.87 3.05 -26.26
N VAL A 209 8.80 2.29 -26.02
CA VAL A 209 7.97 2.41 -24.82
C VAL A 209 8.73 1.97 -23.57
N LEU A 210 9.58 0.95 -23.71
CA LEU A 210 10.40 0.45 -22.61
C LEU A 210 11.50 1.44 -22.19
N MET A 211 12.06 2.22 -23.13
CA MET A 211 13.06 3.25 -22.84
C MET A 211 12.52 4.35 -21.93
N HIS A 212 11.25 4.74 -22.09
CA HIS A 212 10.62 5.78 -21.28
C HIS A 212 10.15 5.32 -19.91
N ARG A 213 10.34 4.04 -19.56
CA ARG A 213 9.88 3.48 -18.29
C ARG A 213 10.45 4.23 -17.08
N GLY A 214 11.73 4.61 -17.13
CA GLY A 214 12.39 5.36 -16.06
C GLY A 214 11.67 6.68 -15.78
N THR A 215 11.40 7.46 -16.82
CA THR A 215 10.71 8.75 -16.76
C THR A 215 9.22 8.64 -16.41
N CYS A 216 8.53 7.62 -16.91
CA CYS A 216 7.09 7.45 -16.71
C CYS A 216 6.71 6.94 -15.31
N THR A 217 7.57 6.11 -14.72
CA THR A 217 7.33 5.53 -13.39
C THR A 217 7.06 6.59 -12.30
N PRO A 218 7.89 7.64 -12.12
CA PRO A 218 7.63 8.67 -11.12
C PRO A 218 6.38 9.50 -11.43
N ILE A 219 6.10 9.80 -12.71
CA ILE A 219 4.89 10.51 -13.16
C ILE A 219 3.63 9.77 -12.72
N PHE A 220 3.54 8.47 -13.04
CA PHE A 220 2.39 7.64 -12.68
C PHE A 220 2.33 7.41 -11.17
N THR A 221 3.47 7.18 -10.51
CA THR A 221 3.51 6.96 -9.06
C THR A 221 3.02 8.20 -8.29
N ALA A 222 3.36 9.41 -8.75
CA ALA A 222 2.85 10.65 -8.17
C ALA A 222 1.33 10.75 -8.32
N ALA A 223 0.80 10.49 -9.53
CA ALA A 223 -0.63 10.54 -9.80
C ALA A 223 -1.40 9.52 -8.94
N LEU A 224 -0.90 8.28 -8.86
CA LEU A 224 -1.43 7.26 -7.98
C LEU A 224 -1.45 7.72 -6.53
N SER A 225 -0.36 8.30 -6.05
CA SER A 225 -0.25 8.75 -4.66
C SER A 225 -1.23 9.87 -4.32
N THR A 226 -1.46 10.83 -5.21
CA THR A 226 -2.40 11.95 -4.93
C THR A 226 -3.84 11.50 -4.99
N MET A 227 -4.17 10.61 -5.93
CA MET A 227 -5.47 9.97 -5.99
C MET A 227 -5.71 9.15 -4.71
N VAL A 228 -4.78 8.26 -4.37
CA VAL A 228 -4.84 7.50 -3.13
C VAL A 228 -4.98 8.39 -1.90
N LYS A 229 -4.32 9.54 -1.82
CA LYS A 229 -4.45 10.44 -0.66
C LYS A 229 -5.91 10.92 -0.47
N THR A 230 -6.58 11.22 -1.56
CA THR A 230 -7.97 11.73 -1.59
C THR A 230 -8.99 10.62 -1.84
N TRP A 231 -8.66 9.37 -1.52
CA TRP A 231 -9.51 8.22 -1.87
C TRP A 231 -10.84 8.19 -1.12
N LYS A 232 -10.90 8.74 0.10
CA LYS A 232 -12.14 8.91 0.88
C LYS A 232 -12.85 10.22 0.61
N GLU A 233 -12.18 11.16 -0.06
CA GLU A 233 -12.72 12.48 -0.31
C GLU A 233 -13.43 12.54 -1.66
N PRO A 234 -14.48 13.38 -1.78
CA PRO A 234 -15.19 13.54 -3.04
C PRO A 234 -14.38 14.34 -4.07
N LYS A 235 -13.34 15.05 -3.64
CA LYS A 235 -12.53 15.94 -4.47
C LYS A 235 -11.59 15.15 -5.40
N CYS A 236 -11.45 15.64 -6.63
CA CYS A 236 -10.38 15.21 -7.52
C CYS A 236 -9.07 15.89 -7.11
N PRO A 237 -7.91 15.20 -7.14
CA PRO A 237 -6.63 15.87 -6.95
C PRO A 237 -6.42 16.98 -7.97
N SER A 238 -5.80 18.08 -7.54
CA SER A 238 -5.43 19.17 -8.44
C SER A 238 -4.14 18.86 -9.21
N THR A 239 -3.87 19.66 -10.26
CA THR A 239 -2.59 19.57 -10.99
C THR A 239 -1.42 19.95 -10.07
N ASP A 240 -1.60 20.94 -9.20
CA ASP A 240 -0.55 21.43 -8.31
C ASP A 240 -0.23 20.41 -7.22
N GLU A 241 -1.24 19.74 -6.66
CA GLU A 241 -1.03 18.62 -5.71
C GLU A 241 -0.23 17.50 -6.35
N TRP A 242 -0.52 17.19 -7.62
CA TRP A 242 0.23 16.20 -8.38
C TRP A 242 1.67 16.63 -8.68
N ILE A 243 1.91 17.88 -9.09
CA ILE A 243 3.26 18.41 -9.32
C ILE A 243 4.06 18.43 -8.01
N LYS A 244 3.47 18.88 -6.89
CA LYS A 244 4.09 18.84 -5.57
C LYS A 244 4.48 17.41 -5.18
N LYS A 245 3.64 16.43 -5.51
CA LYS A 245 3.97 15.02 -5.28
C LYS A 245 5.09 14.52 -6.18
N MET A 246 5.13 14.91 -7.45
CA MET A 246 6.27 14.60 -8.34
C MET A 246 7.56 15.21 -7.81
N TRP A 247 7.53 16.46 -7.34
CA TRP A 247 8.70 17.11 -6.76
C TRP A 247 9.19 16.41 -5.50
N PHE A 248 8.28 15.96 -4.62
CA PHE A 248 8.66 15.14 -3.47
C PHE A 248 9.36 13.84 -3.90
N ILE A 249 8.85 13.16 -4.94
CA ILE A 249 9.48 11.95 -5.48
C ILE A 249 10.88 12.29 -6.03
N TYR A 250 11.01 13.36 -6.80
CA TYR A 250 12.27 13.85 -7.34
C TYR A 250 13.32 14.06 -6.25
N ILE A 251 13.01 14.87 -5.23
CA ILE A 251 13.91 15.15 -4.12
C ILE A 251 14.33 13.87 -3.40
N MET A 252 13.39 12.96 -3.15
CA MET A 252 13.69 11.69 -2.49
C MET A 252 14.58 10.79 -3.34
N GLU A 253 14.40 10.74 -4.66
CA GLU A 253 15.27 9.98 -5.55
C GLU A 253 16.66 10.62 -5.70
N TYR A 254 16.73 11.95 -5.78
CA TYR A 254 17.97 12.70 -5.80
C TYR A 254 18.82 12.43 -4.56
N TYR A 255 18.25 12.56 -3.35
CA TYR A 255 18.97 12.23 -2.10
C TYR A 255 19.43 10.77 -2.05
N MET A 256 18.60 9.84 -2.51
CA MET A 256 18.98 8.42 -2.55
C MET A 256 20.11 8.15 -3.55
N ALA A 257 20.11 8.85 -4.68
CA ALA A 257 21.16 8.75 -5.71
C ALA A 257 22.49 9.34 -5.20
N MET A 258 22.45 10.50 -4.54
CA MET A 258 23.63 11.10 -3.89
C MET A 258 24.27 10.12 -2.89
N ARG A 259 23.46 9.51 -2.01
CA ARG A 259 23.94 8.56 -1.00
C ARG A 259 24.60 7.31 -1.60
N LYS A 260 24.23 6.95 -2.82
CA LYS A 260 24.78 5.78 -3.54
C LYS A 260 25.90 6.14 -4.51
N ASN A 261 26.24 7.42 -4.64
CA ASN A 261 27.14 7.91 -5.68
C ASN A 261 26.67 7.58 -7.12
N GLU A 262 25.35 7.51 -7.33
CA GLU A 262 24.69 7.18 -8.61
C GLU A 262 23.88 8.38 -9.12
N ILE A 263 24.47 9.59 -9.07
CA ILE A 263 23.76 10.84 -9.38
C ILE A 263 23.41 10.95 -10.87
N TRP A 264 24.32 10.55 -11.77
CA TRP A 264 24.14 10.71 -13.21
C TRP A 264 22.88 10.03 -13.79
N PRO A 265 22.55 8.76 -13.44
CA PRO A 265 21.27 8.16 -13.84
C PRO A 265 20.03 8.94 -13.36
N CYS A 266 20.11 9.52 -12.16
CA CYS A 266 19.03 10.33 -11.61
C CYS A 266 18.86 11.63 -12.39
N VAL A 267 19.97 12.35 -12.64
CA VAL A 267 19.99 13.56 -13.46
C VAL A 267 19.42 13.30 -14.84
N ALA A 268 19.88 12.25 -15.53
CA ALA A 268 19.38 11.88 -16.86
C ALA A 268 17.87 11.59 -16.89
N THR A 269 17.31 11.02 -15.81
CA THR A 269 15.87 10.72 -15.73
C THR A 269 15.04 11.97 -15.43
N TRP A 270 15.56 12.88 -14.61
CA TRP A 270 14.80 13.98 -14.02
C TRP A 270 15.02 15.35 -14.66
N MET A 271 16.07 15.54 -15.46
CA MET A 271 16.38 16.84 -16.08
C MET A 271 15.21 17.39 -16.92
N ASP A 272 14.66 16.59 -17.83
CA ASP A 272 13.51 17.02 -18.65
C ASP A 272 12.23 17.15 -17.82
N LEU A 273 12.07 16.33 -16.77
CA LEU A 273 10.92 16.39 -15.87
C LEU A 273 10.91 17.69 -15.07
N GLU A 274 12.06 18.11 -14.55
CA GLU A 274 12.25 19.31 -13.73
C GLU A 274 11.79 20.56 -14.50
N GLY A 275 12.26 20.74 -15.73
CA GLY A 275 11.87 21.87 -16.58
C GLY A 275 10.36 21.93 -16.81
N VAL A 276 9.73 20.79 -17.13
CA VAL A 276 8.27 20.77 -17.36
C VAL A 276 7.49 20.98 -16.05
N MET A 277 7.95 20.46 -14.90
CA MET A 277 7.34 20.69 -13.59
C MET A 277 7.37 22.17 -13.22
N LEU A 278 8.54 22.81 -13.31
CA LEU A 278 8.73 24.22 -12.98
C LEU A 278 7.95 25.14 -13.92
N SER A 279 7.71 24.73 -15.18
CA SER A 279 6.87 25.50 -16.12
C SER A 279 5.38 25.51 -15.76
N LYS A 280 4.94 24.61 -14.87
CA LYS A 280 3.51 24.41 -14.55
C LYS A 280 3.08 24.93 -13.19
N ILE A 281 4.01 25.31 -12.33
CA ILE A 281 3.71 25.80 -10.98
C ILE A 281 3.98 27.31 -10.91
N SER A 282 3.15 28.03 -10.16
CA SER A 282 3.29 29.50 -10.01
C SER A 282 4.56 29.87 -9.24
N GLN A 283 5.11 31.07 -9.45
CA GLN A 283 6.31 31.51 -8.74
C GLN A 283 6.11 31.53 -7.21
N ALA A 284 4.96 32.01 -6.75
CA ALA A 284 4.59 32.01 -5.32
C ALA A 284 4.60 30.60 -4.71
N GLU A 285 4.16 29.58 -5.46
CA GLU A 285 4.24 28.20 -5.00
C GLU A 285 5.66 27.63 -5.03
N LYS A 286 6.50 28.02 -6.00
CA LYS A 286 7.91 27.61 -5.99
C LYS A 286 8.61 28.10 -4.74
N ASP A 287 8.39 29.37 -4.40
CA ASP A 287 9.02 30.02 -3.25
C ASP A 287 8.53 29.39 -1.94
N SER A 288 7.21 29.12 -1.82
CA SER A 288 6.61 28.50 -0.63
C SER A 288 7.06 27.06 -0.37
N TYR A 289 7.39 26.29 -1.41
CA TYR A 289 7.76 24.87 -1.29
C TYR A 289 9.26 24.64 -1.56
N HIS A 290 10.03 25.71 -1.66
CA HIS A 290 11.46 25.69 -1.98
C HIS A 290 11.78 24.83 -3.22
N MET A 291 10.98 24.97 -4.27
CA MET A 291 11.13 24.22 -5.52
C MET A 291 12.15 24.90 -6.43
N PHE A 292 13.42 24.82 -6.04
CA PHE A 292 14.54 25.34 -6.81
C PHE A 292 15.18 24.25 -7.66
N ALA A 293 15.71 24.63 -8.83
CA ALA A 293 16.34 23.68 -9.72
C ALA A 293 17.53 23.01 -9.02
N CYS A 294 17.51 21.70 -8.84
CA CYS A 294 18.61 20.98 -8.17
C CYS A 294 19.67 20.51 -9.17
N ILE A 295 19.33 20.35 -10.45
CA ILE A 295 20.27 19.92 -11.50
C ILE A 295 20.98 21.11 -12.15
N GLY A 296 20.31 22.27 -12.28
CA GLY A 296 20.90 23.45 -12.94
C GLY A 296 22.07 24.12 -12.20
N GLY A 297 22.47 23.62 -11.02
CA GLY A 297 23.62 24.09 -10.26
C GLY A 297 24.78 23.09 -10.15
N LEU A 298 24.69 21.94 -10.84
CA LEU A 298 25.75 20.95 -11.02
C LEU A 298 26.52 21.23 -12.32
#